data_AF-A0A924U8T0-F1
#
_entry.id   AF-A0A924U8T0-F1
#
_cell.length_a   1.000
_cell.length_b   1.000
_cell.length_c   1.000
_cell.angle_alpha   90.00
_cell.angle_beta   90.00
_cell.angle_gamma   90.00
#
_symmetry.space_group_name_H-M   'P 1'
#
loop_
_entity.id
_entity.type
_entity.pdbx_description
1 polymer ?
#
loop_
_entity_poly.entity_id
_entity_poly.type
_entity_poly.pdbx_seq_one_letter_code
_entity_poly.pdbx_strand_id
1 'polypeptide(L)' 'MVGHTNTYPKLHNAAWPGIVGKGAPDSEPIIALDTLLKLTANARADGQKFDGIDLFITAPHFPIDADAGEVRRMS' A
#
# COMPACT_ATOMS: atom_id res chain seq x y z
N MET A 1 6.28 24.64 12.48
CA MET A 1 5.46 23.43 12.24
C MET A 1 4.42 23.82 11.22
N VAL A 2 4.48 23.26 10.01
CA VAL A 2 3.51 23.56 8.94
C VAL A 2 2.17 22.94 9.37
N GLY A 3 1.15 23.77 9.53
CA GLY A 3 -0.20 23.31 9.87
C GLY A 3 -0.94 22.92 8.60
N HIS A 4 -1.12 21.63 8.35
CA HIS A 4 -2.03 21.15 7.31
C HIS A 4 -3.47 21.29 7.82
N THR A 5 -4.26 22.19 7.23
CA THR A 5 -5.64 22.52 7.67
C THR A 5 -6.72 21.72 6.94
N ASN A 6 -6.36 21.01 5.87
CA ASN A 6 -7.31 20.31 5.02
C ASN A 6 -7.36 18.83 5.42
N THR A 7 -8.56 18.32 5.68
CA THR A 7 -8.80 16.89 5.99
C THR A 7 -9.21 16.08 4.74
N TYR A 8 -9.52 16.78 3.64
CA TYR A 8 -9.93 16.20 2.37
C TYR A 8 -9.24 16.88 1.18
N PRO A 9 -8.96 16.14 0.10
CA PRO A 9 -9.15 14.69 -0.05
C PRO A 9 -8.23 13.87 0.87
N LYS A 10 -8.58 12.59 1.09
CA LYS A 10 -7.77 11.66 1.88
C LYS A 10 -6.51 11.27 1.11
N LEU A 11 -5.37 11.26 1.79
CA LEU A 11 -4.08 10.94 1.19
C LEU A 11 -3.78 9.45 1.30
N HIS A 12 -3.74 8.75 0.17
CA HIS A 12 -3.49 7.31 0.12
C HIS A 12 -2.12 7.03 -0.51
N ASN A 13 -1.41 6.02 0.03
CA ASN A 13 -0.21 5.49 -0.61
C ASN A 13 -0.62 4.43 -1.64
N ALA A 14 -0.20 4.56 -2.89
CA ALA A 14 -0.52 3.58 -3.92
C ALA A 14 0.51 2.44 -3.92
N ALA A 15 0.08 1.20 -3.72
CA ALA A 15 0.93 0.01 -3.74
C ALA A 15 0.57 -0.90 -4.93
N TRP A 16 1.50 -0.97 -5.90
CA TRP A 16 1.35 -1.74 -7.13
C TRP A 16 2.46 -2.78 -7.28
N PRO A 17 2.11 -4.07 -7.49
CA PRO A 17 3.06 -5.10 -7.88
C PRO A 17 3.90 -4.69 -9.09
N GLY A 18 5.22 -4.88 -9.01
CA GLY A 18 6.19 -4.40 -10.01
C GLY A 18 6.80 -3.02 -9.72
N ILE A 19 6.16 -2.19 -8.89
CA ILE A 19 6.77 -0.98 -8.30
C ILE A 19 7.40 -1.32 -6.94
N VAL A 20 6.78 -2.23 -6.18
CA VAL A 20 7.22 -2.67 -4.84
C VAL A 20 8.04 -3.96 -4.87
N GLY A 21 9.08 -3.97 -5.71
CA GLY A 21 9.89 -5.15 -6.02
C GLY A 21 9.38 -5.86 -7.27
N LYS A 22 10.30 -6.29 -8.13
CA LYS A 22 9.98 -6.92 -9.42
C LYS A 22 9.83 -8.43 -9.31
N GLY A 23 10.51 -9.06 -8.34
CA GLY A 23 10.42 -10.51 -8.10
C GLY A 23 10.94 -11.39 -9.24
N ALA A 24 11.54 -10.80 -10.29
CA ALA A 24 12.18 -11.51 -11.38
C ALA A 24 13.60 -11.96 -10.97
N PRO A 25 14.20 -12.95 -11.67
CA PRO A 25 15.60 -13.28 -11.50
C PRO A 25 16.49 -12.03 -11.58
N ASP A 26 17.47 -11.93 -10.69
CA ASP A 26 18.40 -10.80 -10.57
C ASP A 26 17.75 -9.41 -10.32
N SER A 27 16.49 -9.37 -9.87
CA SER A 27 15.78 -8.13 -9.53
C SER A 27 15.45 -8.02 -8.05
N GLU A 28 14.98 -6.84 -7.62
CA GLU A 28 14.60 -6.60 -6.22
C GLU A 28 13.47 -7.54 -5.80
N PRO A 29 13.57 -8.16 -4.60
CA PRO A 29 12.54 -9.06 -4.10
C PRO A 29 11.24 -8.31 -3.88
N ILE A 30 10.13 -9.04 -3.97
CA ILE A 30 8.82 -8.53 -3.58
C ILE A 30 8.85 -8.10 -2.11
N ILE A 31 8.40 -6.88 -1.83
CA ILE A 31 8.19 -6.43 -0.45
C ILE A 31 6.88 -7.04 0.05
N ALA A 32 6.90 -7.78 1.17
CA ALA A 32 5.70 -8.40 1.73
C ALA A 32 4.61 -7.35 2.07
N LEU A 33 3.33 -7.73 1.96
CA LEU A 33 2.20 -6.82 2.20
C LEU A 33 2.27 -6.18 3.60
N ASP A 34 2.50 -6.99 4.64
CA ASP A 34 2.63 -6.50 6.02
C ASP A 34 3.74 -5.46 6.18
N THR A 35 4.85 -5.62 5.43
CA THR A 35 5.94 -4.65 5.43
C THR A 35 5.51 -3.34 4.77
N LEU A 36 4.79 -3.40 3.64
CA LEU A 36 4.25 -2.21 2.97
C LEU A 36 3.27 -1.45 3.86
N LEU A 37 2.38 -2.18 4.56
CA LEU A 37 1.43 -1.59 5.51
C LEU A 37 2.16 -0.90 6.68
N LYS A 38 3.17 -1.56 7.26
CA LYS A 38 3.99 -0.98 8.33
C LYS A 38 4.76 0.26 7.87
N LEU A 39 5.34 0.24 6.67
CA LEU A 39 6.06 1.39 6.13
C LEU A 39 5.11 2.56 5.86
N THR A 40 3.94 2.30 5.28
CA THR A 40 2.92 3.31 5.00
C THR A 40 2.41 3.96 6.29
N ALA A 41 2.08 3.15 7.31
CA ALA A 41 1.58 3.64 8.59
C ALA A 41 2.60 4.50 9.35
N ASN A 42 3.90 4.23 9.17
CA ASN A 42 4.99 4.96 9.81
C ASN A 42 5.49 6.16 8.99
N ALA A 43 5.16 6.24 7.71
CA ALA A 43 5.60 7.33 6.84
C ALA A 43 5.02 8.68 7.31
N ARG A 44 5.88 9.69 7.41
CA ARG A 44 5.52 11.03 7.83
C ARG A 44 6.42 12.07 7.17
N ALA A 45 5.82 13.14 6.65
CA ALA A 45 6.52 14.30 6.12
C ALA A 45 5.85 15.57 6.67
N ASP A 46 6.63 16.48 7.25
CA ASP A 46 6.13 17.77 7.80
C ASP A 46 4.92 17.68 8.73
N GLY A 47 4.78 16.55 9.43
CA GLY A 47 3.64 16.31 10.31
C GLY A 47 2.52 15.49 9.68
N GLN A 48 2.41 15.47 8.35
CA GLN A 48 1.41 14.75 7.55
C GLN A 48 1.71 13.25 7.49
N LYS A 49 0.66 12.43 7.54
CA LYS A 49 0.69 10.97 7.34
C LYS A 49 -0.25 10.57 6.19
N PHE A 50 -0.14 9.32 5.72
CA PHE A 50 -1.17 8.72 4.88
C PHE A 50 -2.41 8.39 5.72
N ASP A 51 -3.59 8.63 5.15
CA ASP A 51 -4.89 8.22 5.68
C ASP A 51 -5.22 6.76 5.34
N GLY A 52 -4.60 6.22 4.28
CA GLY A 52 -4.88 4.89 3.78
C GLY A 52 -3.84 4.39 2.78
N ILE A 53 -4.11 3.22 2.21
CA ILE A 53 -3.34 2.61 1.14
C ILE A 53 -4.31 2.14 0.05
N ASP A 54 -3.94 2.38 -1.19
CA ASP A 54 -4.61 1.82 -2.35
C ASP A 54 -3.83 0.58 -2.78
N LEU A 55 -4.38 -0.60 -2.47
CA LEU A 55 -3.78 -1.88 -2.82
C LEU A 55 -4.39 -2.42 -4.10
N PHE A 56 -3.53 -2.82 -5.05
CA PHE A 56 -3.99 -3.54 -6.23
C PHE A 56 -4.26 -5.01 -5.91
N ILE A 57 -5.44 -5.50 -6.28
CA ILE A 57 -5.89 -6.88 -6.11
C ILE A 57 -5.24 -7.73 -7.21
N THR A 58 -3.94 -8.02 -7.07
CA THR A 58 -3.20 -8.89 -7.96
C THR A 58 -1.97 -9.49 -7.28
N ALA A 59 -1.44 -10.55 -7.88
CA ALA A 59 -0.25 -11.22 -7.40
C ALA A 59 0.92 -10.21 -7.41
N PRO A 60 1.80 -10.24 -6.39
CA PRO A 60 1.96 -11.28 -5.38
C PRO A 60 1.19 -11.03 -4.08
N HIS A 61 0.57 -9.86 -3.89
CA HIS A 61 -0.04 -9.49 -2.61
C HIS A 61 -1.47 -9.99 -2.43
N PHE A 62 -2.16 -10.29 -3.54
CA PHE A 62 -3.51 -10.83 -3.50
C PHE A 62 -3.81 -11.70 -4.72
N PRO A 63 -4.63 -12.76 -4.63
CA PRO A 63 -4.98 -13.55 -5.81
C PRO A 63 -5.79 -12.72 -6.81
N ILE A 64 -5.42 -12.76 -8.10
CA ILE A 64 -6.11 -11.99 -9.16
C ILE A 64 -7.52 -12.55 -9.46
N ASP A 65 -7.72 -13.81 -9.13
CA ASP A 65 -8.96 -14.59 -9.28
C ASP A 65 -9.82 -14.59 -8.01
N ALA A 66 -9.43 -13.82 -6.99
CA ALA A 66 -10.13 -13.77 -5.72
C ALA A 66 -11.57 -13.28 -5.85
N ASP A 67 -12.48 -13.94 -5.13
CA ASP A 67 -13.88 -13.52 -5.09
C ASP A 67 -14.13 -12.35 -4.10
N ALA A 68 -15.32 -11.76 -4.17
CA ALA A 68 -15.68 -10.64 -3.32
C ALA A 68 -15.73 -10.97 -1.81
N GLY A 69 -15.94 -12.24 -1.45
CA GLY A 69 -15.83 -12.74 -0.09
C GLY A 69 -14.38 -12.77 0.40
N GLU A 70 -13.44 -13.11 -0.45
CA GLU A 70 -12.01 -13.08 -0.12
C GLU A 70 -11.49 -11.67 0.09
N VAL A 71 -11.87 -10.74 -0.79
CA VAL A 71 -11.54 -9.31 -0.63
C VAL A 71 -12.10 -8.76 0.68
N ARG A 72 -13.33 -9.16 1.06
CA ARG A 72 -13.94 -8.73 2.33
C ARG A 72 -13.19 -9.20 3.57
N ARG A 73 -12.46 -10.33 3.52
CA ARG A 73 -11.66 -10.81 4.67
C ARG A 73 -10.47 -9.91 4.98
N MET A 74 -10.13 -8.96 4.09
CA MET A 74 -9.11 -7.95 4.34
C MET A 74 -9.60 -6.75 5.16
N SER A 75 -10.92 -6.63 5.39
CA SER A 75 -11.57 -5.45 6.00
C SER A 75 -11.61 -5.52 7.53
#